data_AF-A0A418LX80-F1
#
_entry.id   AF-A0A418LX80-F1
#
_cell.length_a   1.000
_cell.length_b   1.000
_cell.length_c   1.000
_cell.angle_alpha   90.00
_cell.angle_beta   90.00
_cell.angle_gamma   90.00
#
_symmetry.space_group_name_H-M   'P 1'
#
loop_
_entity.id
_entity.type
_entity.pdbx_description
1 polymer ?
#
loop_
_entity_poly.entity_id
_entity_poly.type
_entity_poly.pdbx_seq_one_letter_code
_entity_poly.pdbx_strand_id
1 'polypeptide(L)' 'MHTEEILLDKSQVLASLSELPDKVSSDELIERILFIKLIESRLRETTQVPHEQVMQELKAMRQQKTGESGKTA' A
#
# COMPACT_ATOMS: atom_id res chain seq x y z
N MET A 1 -3.54 15.28 -10.93
CA MET A 1 -2.81 14.10 -10.41
C MET A 1 -1.51 14.62 -9.85
N HIS A 2 -1.38 14.67 -8.53
CA HIS A 2 -0.16 15.17 -7.90
C HIS A 2 0.94 14.15 -8.14
N THR A 3 1.96 14.54 -8.90
CA THR A 3 3.23 13.84 -8.97
C THR A 3 3.92 14.06 -7.64
N GLU A 4 3.49 13.33 -6.60
CA GLU A 4 4.29 13.25 -5.38
C GLU A 4 5.60 12.60 -5.77
N GLU A 5 6.66 13.40 -5.75
CA GLU A 5 8.02 12.95 -5.99
C GLU A 5 8.42 12.07 -4.80
N ILE A 6 8.14 10.76 -4.93
CA ILE A 6 8.46 9.78 -3.90
C ILE A 6 9.99 9.65 -3.83
N LEU A 7 10.56 10.27 -2.79
CA LEU A 7 11.98 10.27 -2.49
C LEU A 7 12.35 8.94 -1.80
N LEU A 8 13.15 8.10 -2.46
CA LEU A 8 13.65 6.86 -1.89
C LEU A 8 14.68 7.16 -0.79
N ASP A 9 14.55 6.49 0.35
CA ASP A 9 15.56 6.58 1.42
C ASP A 9 16.87 5.90 1.00
N LYS A 10 17.97 6.66 1.08
CA LYS A 10 19.30 6.21 0.65
C LYS A 10 19.75 4.93 1.38
N SER A 11 19.42 4.76 2.65
CA SER A 11 19.84 3.59 3.43
C SER A 11 19.12 2.32 2.99
N GLN A 12 17.83 2.42 2.65
CA GLN A 12 17.04 1.29 2.13
C GLN A 12 17.53 0.84 0.76
N VAL A 13 17.84 1.80 -0.12
CA VAL A 13 18.42 1.51 -1.43
C VAL A 13 19.75 0.78 -1.26
N LEU A 14 20.66 1.29 -0.42
CA LEU A 14 21.96 0.65 -0.21
C LEU A 14 21.85 -0.76 0.39
N ALA A 15 20.93 -0.99 1.31
CA ALA A 15 20.68 -2.32 1.87
C ALA A 15 20.22 -3.30 0.79
N SER A 16 19.24 -2.93 -0.03
CA SER A 16 18.78 -3.77 -1.16
C SER A 16 19.86 -4.00 -2.22
N LEU A 17 20.71 -2.99 -2.49
CA LEU A 17 21.82 -3.12 -3.42
C LEU A 17 22.91 -4.07 -2.89
N SER A 18 23.09 -4.15 -1.58
CA SER A 18 24.10 -5.03 -0.96
C SER A 18 23.76 -6.52 -1.04
N GLU A 19 22.49 -6.86 -1.28
CA GLU A 19 22.02 -8.23 -1.48
C GLU A 19 22.04 -8.65 -2.96
N LEU A 20 22.57 -7.80 -3.85
CA LEU A 20 22.65 -8.10 -5.26
C LEU A 20 23.84 -9.03 -5.56
N PRO A 21 23.66 -9.97 -6.50
CA PRO A 21 24.79 -10.74 -7.02
C PRO A 21 25.80 -9.81 -7.71
N ASP A 22 27.07 -10.23 -7.74
CA ASP A 22 28.19 -9.49 -8.34
C ASP A 22 27.95 -9.07 -9.81
N LYS A 23 27.04 -9.76 -10.48
CA LYS A 23 26.54 -9.41 -11.82
C LYS A 23 25.03 -9.32 -11.78
N VAL A 24 24.54 -8.11 -11.97
CA VAL A 24 23.12 -7.79 -12.16
C VAL A 24 23.02 -6.93 -13.42
N SER A 25 22.01 -7.19 -14.25
CA SER A 25 21.77 -6.32 -15.39
C SER A 25 21.20 -4.97 -14.93
N SER A 26 21.39 -3.92 -15.75
CA SER A 26 20.77 -2.62 -15.47
C SER A 26 19.25 -2.71 -15.40
N ASP A 27 18.64 -3.58 -16.20
CA ASP A 27 17.18 -3.80 -16.21
C ASP A 27 16.69 -4.41 -14.89
N GLU A 28 17.33 -5.48 -14.41
CA GLU A 28 17.00 -6.09 -13.10
C GLU A 28 17.22 -5.12 -11.93
N LEU A 29 18.22 -4.25 -12.03
CA LEU A 29 18.48 -3.20 -11.04
C LEU A 29 17.31 -2.20 -11.00
N ILE A 30 16.87 -1.75 -12.17
CA ILE A 30 15.76 -0.81 -12.33
C ILE A 30 14.46 -1.44 -11.81
N GLU A 31 14.16 -2.70 -12.16
CA GLU A 31 12.97 -3.40 -11.70
C GLU A 31 12.91 -3.49 -10.17
N ARG A 32 14.02 -3.84 -9.53
CA ARG A 32 14.10 -3.88 -8.06
C ARG A 32 13.89 -2.52 -7.42
N ILE A 33 14.49 -1.46 -7.97
CA ILE A 33 14.29 -0.08 -7.47
C ILE A 33 12.82 0.34 -7.60
N LEU A 34 12.19 0.04 -8.74
CA LEU A 34 10.76 0.33 -8.96
C LEU A 34 9.86 -0.48 -8.02
N PHE A 35 10.23 -1.73 -7.72
CA PHE A 35 9.51 -2.57 -6.76
C PHE A 35 9.57 -2.02 -5.34
N ILE A 36 10.74 -1.60 -4.86
CA ILE A 36 10.90 -0.94 -3.55
C ILE A 36 10.04 0.31 -3.48
N LYS A 37 10.05 1.13 -4.54
CA LYS A 37 9.23 2.34 -4.66
C LYS A 37 7.72 2.05 -4.57
N LEU A 38 7.27 0.96 -5.19
CA LEU A 38 5.88 0.53 -5.13
C LEU A 38 5.47 0.15 -3.70
N ILE A 39 6.30 -0.63 -3.00
CA ILE A 39 6.04 -1.03 -1.61
C ILE A 39 5.95 0.20 -0.70
N GLU A 40 6.89 1.13 -0.82
CA GLU A 40 6.90 2.35 0.00
C GLU A 40 5.63 3.19 -0.21
N SER A 41 5.20 3.38 -1.46
CA SER A 41 3.95 4.08 -1.79
C SER A 41 2.76 3.42 -1.09
N ARG A 42 2.66 2.09 -1.18
CA ARG A 42 1.57 1.34 -0.54
C ARG A 42 1.61 1.39 0.97
N LEU A 43 2.79 1.33 1.58
CA LEU A 43 2.94 1.47 3.03
C LEU A 43 2.52 2.86 3.51
N ARG A 44 2.82 3.91 2.75
CA ARG A 44 2.35 5.29 3.03
C ARG A 44 0.84 5.45 2.86
N GLU A 45 0.28 4.84 1.81
CA GLU A 45 -1.16 4.85 1.54
C GLU A 45 -1.95 4.00 2.55
N THR A 46 -1.31 3.02 3.20
CA THR A 46 -1.94 2.20 4.22
C THR A 46 -2.04 2.98 5.53
N THR A 47 -3.08 3.79 5.67
CA THR A 47 -3.51 4.30 6.97
C THR A 47 -3.87 3.11 7.87
N GLN A 48 -3.17 2.98 9.00
CA GLN A 48 -3.58 2.05 10.05
C GLN A 48 -4.93 2.52 10.60
N VAL A 49 -6.00 1.84 10.22
CA VAL A 49 -7.33 2.07 10.78
C VAL A 49 -7.45 1.27 12.07
N PRO A 50 -7.80 1.89 13.22
CA PRO A 50 -8.06 1.17 14.44
C PRO A 50 -9.11 0.08 14.23
N HIS A 51 -8.90 -1.10 14.82
CA HIS A 51 -9.82 -2.23 14.70
C HIS A 51 -11.27 -1.86 15.06
N GLU A 52 -11.45 -1.03 16.09
CA GLU A 52 -12.77 -0.54 16.51
C GLU A 52 -13.48 0.26 15.40
N GLN A 53 -12.75 1.09 14.65
CA GLN A 53 -13.29 1.87 13.55
C GLN A 53 -13.78 0.96 12.41
N VAL A 54 -13.00 -0.06 12.06
CA VAL A 54 -13.38 -1.07 11.06
C VAL A 54 -14.63 -1.84 11.50
N MET A 55 -14.69 -2.25 12.77
CA MET A 55 -15.84 -2.98 13.30
C MET A 55 -17.11 -2.12 13.34
N GLN A 56 -17.00 -0.82 13.59
CA GLN A 56 -18.12 0.12 13.52
C GLN A 56 -18.65 0.30 12.09
N GLU A 57 -17.77 0.48 11.11
CA GLU A 57 -18.15 0.57 9.69
C GLU A 57 -18.84 -0.71 9.20
N LEU A 58 -18.29 -1.88 9.52
CA LEU A 58 -18.88 -3.18 9.16
C LEU A 58 -20.26 -3.39 9.81
N LYS A 59 -20.49 -2.82 10.99
CA LYS A 59 -21.80 -2.86 11.66
C LYS A 59 -22.79 -1.92 10.96
N ALA A 60 -22.37 -0.71 10.60
CA ALA A 60 -23.18 0.26 9.89
C ALA A 60 -23.61 -0.26 8.50
N MET A 61 -22.69 -0.84 7.74
CA MET A 61 -22.97 -1.45 6.42
C MET A 61 -23.99 -2.58 6.50
N ARG A 62 -23.90 -3.43 7.54
CA ARG A 62 -24.87 -4.50 7.78
C ARG A 62 -26.27 -3.95 8.05
N GLN A 63 -26.36 -2.88 8.85
CA GLN A 63 -27.64 -2.25 9.18
C GLN A 63 -28.28 -1.57 7.97
N GLN A 64 -27.47 -0.93 7.12
CA GLN A 64 -27.94 -0.28 5.90
C GLN A 64 -28.52 -1.29 4.90
N LYS A 65 -27.85 -2.45 4.72
CA LYS A 65 -28.31 -3.54 3.85
C LYS A 65 -29.63 -4.19 4.33
N THR A 66 -29.85 -4.25 5.64
CA THR A 66 -31.13 -4.72 6.21
C THR A 66 -32.25 -3.68 6.14
N GLY A 67 -31.94 -2.38 6.15
CA GLY A 67 -32.93 -1.31 6.04
C GLY A 67 -33.47 -1.12 4.62
N GLU A 68 -32.67 -1.42 3.60
CA GLU A 68 -33.07 -1.35 2.19
C GLU A 68 -33.96 -2.53 1.78
N SER A 69 -33.73 -3.72 2.36
CA SER A 69 -34.56 -4.91 2.12
C SER A 69 -35.95 -4.87 2.81
N GLY A 70 -36.20 -3.86 3.66
CA GLY A 70 -37.44 -3.73 4.44
C GLY A 70 -38.41 -2.65 3.95
N LYS A 71 -38.08 -1.90 2.88
CA LYS A 71 -38.98 -0.86 2.30
C LYS A 71 -39.72 -1.32 1.04
N THR A 72 -39.53 -2.58 0.64
CA THR A 72 -40.31 -3.23 -0.43
C THR A 72 -40.91 -4.52 0.12
N ALA A 73 -41.90 -4.40 1.01
CA ALA A 73 -42.84 -5.46 1.35
C ALA A 73 -44.18 -4.81 1.69
#